data_AF-A0A524F307-F1
#
_entry.id   AF-A0A524F307-F1
#
_cell.length_a   1.000
_cell.length_b   1.000
_cell.length_c   1.000
_cell.angle_alpha   90.00
_cell.angle_beta   90.00
_cell.angle_gamma   90.00
#
_symmetry.space_group_name_H-M   'P 1'
#
loop_
_entity.id
_entity.type
_entity.pdbx_description
1 polymer ?
#
loop_
_entity_poly.entity_id
_entity_poly.type
_entity_poly.pdbx_seq_one_letter_code
_entity_poly.pdbx_strand_id
1 'polypeptide(L)'
;MSTVLSNFSLKPIFASSIITITASGHFLQHLTYDYLDNTGKYYERIQDDDFYLDELETITWNMQAFMEDLPNTINGHIVIPQVVHAEIDFKNITLPFFYWVLEFDGPLKQGLNIYESVMSTETLEYDVNSIYLFDVSLKPRSIQSSLHYELLHKERIVKYWAYRGEIVGPKEVLQFEKEK
;
A
#
# COMPACT_ATOMS: atom_id res chain seq x y z
N MET A 1 7.91 13.62 -3.95
CA MET A 1 6.99 14.08 -2.88
C MET A 1 6.64 15.53 -3.15
N SER A 2 5.36 15.84 -3.42
CA SER A 2 4.93 17.17 -3.89
C SER A 2 4.96 18.25 -2.80
N THR A 3 4.90 19.49 -3.27
CA THR A 3 5.00 20.77 -2.56
C THR A 3 3.91 21.08 -1.52
N VAL A 4 2.87 20.26 -1.36
CA VAL A 4 1.78 20.56 -0.42
C VAL A 4 2.05 20.02 0.98
N LEU A 5 2.61 18.80 1.09
CA LEU A 5 3.08 18.24 2.37
C LEU A 5 4.07 19.18 3.08
N SER A 6 4.90 19.89 2.31
CA SER A 6 5.90 20.82 2.85
C SER A 6 5.32 22.09 3.45
N ASN A 7 4.14 22.54 3.02
CA ASN A 7 3.55 23.80 3.50
C ASN A 7 2.87 23.64 4.87
N PHE A 8 2.37 22.45 5.18
CA PHE A 8 1.70 22.14 6.45
C PHE A 8 2.55 21.32 7.42
N SER A 9 3.79 20.96 7.03
CA SER A 9 4.70 20.15 7.86
C SER A 9 4.06 18.84 8.34
N LEU A 10 3.28 18.19 7.47
CA LEU A 10 2.68 16.90 7.75
C LEU A 10 3.78 15.85 7.88
N LYS A 11 3.85 15.23 9.07
CA LYS A 11 4.84 14.18 9.34
C LYS A 11 4.18 12.82 9.22
N PRO A 12 4.61 11.92 8.32
CA PRO A 12 4.09 10.55 8.29
C PRO A 12 4.47 9.83 9.59
N ILE A 13 3.51 9.12 10.16
CA ILE A 13 3.68 8.41 11.44
C ILE A 13 3.36 6.93 11.36
N PHE A 14 2.58 6.51 10.36
CA PHE A 14 2.20 5.12 10.17
C PHE A 14 1.71 4.88 8.75
N ALA A 15 2.00 3.72 8.17
CA ALA A 15 1.34 3.25 6.97
C ALA A 15 0.71 1.87 7.19
N SER A 16 -0.49 1.68 6.66
CA SER A 16 -1.20 0.41 6.75
C SER A 16 -1.86 0.04 5.43
N SER A 17 -1.95 -1.25 5.16
CA SER A 17 -2.71 -1.72 4.00
C SER A 17 -3.38 -3.07 4.19
N ILE A 18 -4.44 -3.27 3.42
CA ILE A 18 -5.09 -4.58 3.24
C ILE A 18 -5.17 -4.84 1.74
N ILE A 19 -4.59 -5.94 1.29
CA ILE A 19 -4.61 -6.41 -0.10
C ILE A 19 -5.45 -7.68 -0.15
N THR A 20 -6.55 -7.66 -0.89
CA THR A 20 -7.36 -8.84 -1.16
C THR A 20 -6.98 -9.43 -2.52
N ILE A 21 -6.69 -10.73 -2.55
CA ILE A 21 -6.26 -11.45 -3.75
C ILE A 21 -7.31 -12.50 -4.10
N THR A 22 -7.96 -12.32 -5.24
CA THR A 22 -9.02 -13.23 -5.71
C THR A 22 -8.49 -14.36 -6.58
N ALA A 23 -9.23 -15.47 -6.67
CA ALA A 23 -8.87 -16.57 -7.56
C ALA A 23 -8.86 -16.21 -9.06
N SER A 24 -9.57 -15.15 -9.48
CA SER A 24 -9.53 -14.63 -10.85
C SER A 24 -8.23 -13.88 -11.17
N GLY A 25 -7.43 -13.55 -10.15
CA GLY A 25 -6.21 -12.76 -10.32
C GLY A 25 -6.41 -11.27 -10.15
N HIS A 26 -7.55 -10.84 -9.63
CA HIS A 26 -7.78 -9.45 -9.25
C HIS A 26 -7.18 -9.18 -7.86
N PHE A 27 -6.42 -8.08 -7.75
CA PHE A 27 -5.79 -7.57 -6.54
C PHE A 27 -6.44 -6.24 -6.19
N LEU A 28 -7.01 -6.14 -4.99
CA LEU A 28 -7.62 -4.92 -4.46
C LEU A 28 -6.92 -4.51 -3.18
N GLN A 29 -6.33 -3.32 -3.17
CA GLN A 29 -5.58 -2.78 -2.04
C GLN A 29 -6.28 -1.56 -1.47
N HIS A 30 -6.49 -1.60 -0.16
CA HIS A 30 -6.80 -0.44 0.67
C HIS A 30 -5.50 0.01 1.32
N LEU A 31 -5.09 1.25 1.09
CA LEU A 31 -3.84 1.82 1.58
C LEU A 31 -4.11 3.08 2.39
N THR A 32 -3.50 3.22 3.56
CA THR A 32 -3.69 4.37 4.43
C THR A 32 -2.34 4.85 4.94
N TYR A 33 -2.09 6.14 4.82
CA TYR A 33 -0.96 6.83 5.43
C TYR A 33 -1.50 7.79 6.47
N ASP A 34 -1.08 7.60 7.71
CA ASP A 34 -1.39 8.50 8.81
C ASP A 34 -0.30 9.56 8.96
N TYR A 35 -0.73 10.78 9.19
CA TYR A 35 0.15 11.93 9.38
C TYR A 35 -0.15 12.62 10.71
N LEU A 36 0.86 13.35 11.20
CA LEU A 36 0.74 14.26 12.33
C LEU A 36 0.86 15.70 11.84
N ASP A 37 -0.17 16.51 12.11
CA ASP A 37 -0.16 17.96 11.99
C ASP A 37 -0.13 18.57 13.40
N ASN A 38 1.03 19.06 13.84
CA ASN A 38 1.16 19.69 15.16
C ASN A 38 0.45 21.03 15.27
N THR A 39 -0.03 21.61 14.16
CA THR A 39 -0.61 22.94 14.10
C THR A 39 -2.12 22.94 13.92
N GLY A 40 -2.70 21.87 13.35
CA GLY A 40 -4.11 21.79 12.96
C GLY A 40 -4.48 22.65 11.74
N LYS A 41 -3.51 23.34 11.14
CA LYS A 41 -3.75 24.22 9.99
C LYS A 41 -4.16 23.46 8.74
N TYR A 42 -3.74 22.21 8.61
CA TYR A 42 -4.16 21.39 7.48
C TYR A 42 -5.67 21.12 7.55
N TYR A 43 -6.17 20.81 8.75
CA TYR A 43 -7.61 20.63 8.99
C TYR A 43 -8.41 21.91 8.69
N GLU A 44 -7.91 23.08 9.07
CA GLU A 44 -8.58 24.35 8.73
C GLU A 44 -8.59 24.61 7.22
N ARG A 45 -7.46 24.34 6.55
CA ARG A 45 -7.32 24.60 5.11
C ARG A 45 -8.17 23.65 4.27
N ILE A 46 -8.26 22.38 4.64
CA ILE A 46 -8.98 21.35 3.88
C ILE A 46 -10.50 21.60 3.82
N GLN A 47 -11.05 22.49 4.66
CA GLN A 47 -12.46 22.89 4.62
C GLN A 47 -12.78 23.80 3.42
N ASP A 48 -11.77 24.31 2.72
CA ASP A 48 -11.91 25.08 1.50
C ASP A 48 -12.04 24.11 0.31
N ASP A 49 -13.21 24.06 -0.32
CA ASP A 49 -13.54 23.08 -1.37
C ASP A 49 -12.53 23.07 -2.53
N ASP A 50 -12.11 24.25 -2.99
CA ASP A 50 -11.14 24.37 -4.10
C ASP A 50 -9.78 23.77 -3.69
N PHE A 51 -9.32 24.07 -2.47
CA PHE A 51 -8.08 23.48 -1.96
C PHE A 51 -8.19 21.97 -1.76
N TYR A 52 -9.32 21.48 -1.25
CA TYR A 52 -9.54 20.05 -1.07
C TYR A 52 -9.44 19.31 -2.41
N LEU A 53 -10.07 19.83 -3.47
CA LEU A 53 -10.03 19.22 -4.80
C LEU A 53 -8.60 19.21 -5.38
N ASP A 54 -7.89 20.34 -5.28
CA ASP A 54 -6.50 20.44 -5.74
C ASP A 54 -5.57 19.46 -4.99
N GLU A 55 -5.76 19.34 -3.68
CA GLU A 55 -4.96 18.44 -2.85
C GLU A 55 -5.30 16.98 -3.12
N LEU A 56 -6.58 16.66 -3.32
CA LEU A 56 -7.04 15.33 -3.68
C LEU A 56 -6.46 14.89 -5.03
N GLU A 57 -6.48 15.78 -6.04
CA GLU A 57 -5.84 15.52 -7.34
C GLU A 57 -4.33 15.29 -7.16
N THR A 58 -3.68 16.13 -6.35
CA THR A 58 -2.25 16.03 -6.08
C THR A 58 -1.86 14.68 -5.44
N ILE A 59 -2.57 14.24 -4.41
CA ILE A 59 -2.26 12.96 -3.75
C ILE A 59 -2.58 11.75 -4.64
N THR A 60 -3.60 11.86 -5.50
CA THR A 60 -3.98 10.84 -6.47
C THR A 60 -2.87 10.68 -7.51
N TRP A 61 -2.45 11.79 -8.13
CA TRP A 61 -1.40 11.79 -9.14
C TRP A 61 -0.05 11.31 -8.59
N ASN A 62 0.34 11.78 -7.40
CA ASN A 62 1.57 11.33 -6.75
C ASN A 62 1.58 9.82 -6.49
N MET A 63 0.47 9.27 -6.00
CA MET A 63 0.37 7.83 -5.72
C MET A 63 0.39 7.03 -7.01
N GLN A 64 -0.30 7.48 -8.06
CA GLN A 64 -0.28 6.81 -9.36
C GLN A 64 1.13 6.79 -9.96
N ALA A 65 1.83 7.93 -9.97
CA ALA A 65 3.21 8.02 -10.45
C ALA A 65 4.15 7.10 -9.65
N PHE A 66 3.98 7.04 -8.32
CA PHE A 66 4.75 6.11 -7.49
C PHE A 66 4.51 4.64 -7.86
N MET A 67 3.26 4.25 -8.14
CA MET A 67 2.92 2.88 -8.55
C MET A 67 3.45 2.52 -9.95
N GLU A 68 3.50 3.49 -10.87
CA GLU A 68 4.09 3.33 -12.20
C GLU A 68 5.61 3.12 -12.15
N ASP A 69 6.28 3.74 -11.18
CA ASP A 69 7.72 3.61 -10.97
C ASP A 69 8.11 2.33 -10.22
N LEU A 70 7.16 1.63 -9.58
CA LEU A 70 7.40 0.40 -8.84
C LEU A 70 7.26 -0.85 -9.74
N PRO A 71 8.35 -1.58 -10.02
CA PRO A 71 8.30 -2.80 -10.81
C PRO A 71 7.63 -3.92 -10.02
N ASN A 72 6.34 -4.13 -10.27
CA ASN A 72 5.58 -5.27 -9.78
C ASN A 72 5.39 -6.28 -10.91
N THR A 73 5.51 -7.57 -10.60
CA THR A 73 5.23 -8.63 -11.57
C THR A 73 4.43 -9.76 -10.96
N ILE A 74 3.59 -10.38 -11.80
CA ILE A 74 2.93 -11.65 -11.51
C ILE A 74 3.31 -12.64 -12.59
N ASN A 75 3.93 -13.75 -12.20
CA ASN A 75 4.46 -14.75 -13.11
C ASN A 75 5.37 -14.14 -14.19
N GLY A 76 6.14 -13.10 -13.82
CA GLY A 76 7.03 -12.36 -14.72
C GLY A 76 6.34 -11.37 -15.66
N HIS A 77 5.02 -11.18 -15.56
CA HIS A 77 4.29 -10.15 -16.31
C HIS A 77 4.18 -8.90 -15.46
N ILE A 78 4.55 -7.75 -16.03
CA ILE A 78 4.47 -6.45 -15.35
C ILE A 78 3.00 -6.15 -15.06
N VAL A 79 2.73 -5.75 -13.82
CA VAL A 79 1.41 -5.28 -13.36
C VAL A 79 1.60 -3.91 -12.72
N ILE A 80 0.68 -2.98 -13.00
CA ILE A 80 0.75 -1.61 -12.49
C ILE A 80 -0.54 -1.34 -11.73
N PRO A 81 -0.49 -1.23 -10.38
CA PRO A 81 -1.64 -0.80 -9.59
C PRO A 81 -2.20 0.54 -10.10
N GLN A 82 -3.51 0.61 -10.25
CA GLN A 82 -4.24 1.80 -10.65
C GLN A 82 -4.95 2.38 -9.43
N VAL A 83 -4.79 3.68 -9.19
CA VAL A 83 -5.56 4.41 -8.16
C VAL A 83 -6.98 4.60 -8.68
N VAL A 84 -7.94 3.90 -8.08
CA VAL A 84 -9.37 4.01 -8.44
C VAL A 84 -10.15 4.90 -7.50
N HIS A 85 -9.59 5.17 -6.32
CA HIS A 85 -10.14 6.11 -5.36
C HIS A 85 -9.04 6.69 -4.48
N ALA A 86 -9.20 7.94 -4.09
CA ALA A 86 -8.40 8.60 -3.07
C ALA A 86 -9.32 9.39 -2.14
N GLU A 87 -8.89 9.57 -0.90
CA GLU A 87 -9.60 10.34 0.11
C GLU A 87 -8.61 10.99 1.07
N ILE A 88 -8.98 12.16 1.57
CA ILE A 88 -8.30 12.87 2.65
C ILE A 88 -9.33 13.04 3.76
N ASP A 89 -9.04 12.49 4.93
CA ASP A 89 -9.93 12.61 6.09
C ASP A 89 -9.09 12.59 7.38
N PHE A 90 -9.75 12.65 8.55
CA PHE A 90 -9.13 12.99 9.81
C PHE A 90 -9.63 12.08 10.93
N LYS A 91 -8.70 11.43 11.63
CA LYS A 91 -9.02 10.78 12.92
C LYS A 91 -9.35 11.82 13.99
N ASN A 92 -8.70 12.98 13.89
CA ASN A 92 -9.02 14.23 14.58
C ASN A 92 -8.26 15.38 13.90
N ILE A 93 -8.45 16.61 14.37
CA ILE A 93 -7.86 17.84 13.82
C ILE A 93 -6.34 17.74 13.56
N THR A 94 -5.60 16.99 14.39
CA THR A 94 -4.13 16.87 14.30
C THR A 94 -3.65 15.58 13.64
N LEU A 95 -4.57 14.67 13.29
CA LEU A 95 -4.27 13.36 12.71
C LEU A 95 -5.01 13.16 11.38
N PRO A 96 -4.59 13.87 10.31
CA PRO A 96 -5.03 13.55 8.96
C PRO A 96 -4.54 12.16 8.54
N PHE A 97 -5.30 11.53 7.66
CA PHE A 97 -4.87 10.38 6.91
C PHE A 97 -5.21 10.54 5.43
N PHE A 98 -4.34 9.99 4.60
CA PHE A 98 -4.62 9.83 3.18
C PHE A 98 -4.93 8.37 2.94
N TYR A 99 -6.00 8.15 2.18
CA TYR A 99 -6.50 6.83 1.87
C TYR A 99 -6.57 6.65 0.35
N TRP A 100 -6.16 5.47 -0.11
CA TRP A 100 -6.26 5.10 -1.52
C TRP A 100 -6.86 3.71 -1.63
N VAL A 101 -7.66 3.53 -2.69
CA VAL A 101 -8.01 2.22 -3.21
C VAL A 101 -7.25 2.03 -4.51
N LEU A 102 -6.45 0.97 -4.55
CA LEU A 102 -5.65 0.59 -5.71
C LEU A 102 -6.12 -0.77 -6.21
N GLU A 103 -6.13 -0.99 -7.51
CA GLU A 103 -6.42 -2.31 -8.06
C GLU A 103 -5.57 -2.64 -9.29
N PHE A 104 -5.38 -3.93 -9.54
CA PHE A 104 -4.82 -4.43 -10.80
C PHE A 104 -5.19 -5.90 -10.99
N ASP A 105 -5.11 -6.34 -12.25
CA ASP A 105 -5.25 -7.75 -12.60
C ASP A 105 -3.90 -8.39 -12.91
N GLY A 106 -3.69 -9.59 -12.38
CA GLY A 106 -2.52 -10.42 -12.59
C GLY A 106 -2.87 -11.72 -13.32
N PRO A 107 -2.02 -12.19 -14.25
CA PRO A 107 -2.25 -13.44 -14.98
C PRO A 107 -1.95 -14.65 -14.09
N LEU A 108 -2.91 -15.04 -13.25
CA LEU A 108 -2.81 -16.25 -12.44
C LEU A 108 -3.00 -17.50 -13.28
N LYS A 109 -2.21 -18.52 -12.99
CA LYS A 109 -2.30 -19.86 -13.57
C LYS A 109 -2.65 -20.89 -12.50
N GLN A 110 -3.11 -22.05 -12.95
CA GLN A 110 -3.31 -23.19 -12.07
C GLN A 110 -1.97 -23.65 -11.46
N GLY A 111 -1.97 -24.00 -10.18
CA GLY A 111 -0.74 -24.38 -9.47
C GLY A 111 0.03 -23.15 -8.96
N LEU A 112 1.37 -23.21 -9.00
CA LEU A 112 2.23 -22.20 -8.40
C LEU A 112 2.21 -20.87 -9.18
N ASN A 113 2.00 -19.79 -8.45
CA ASN A 113 2.09 -18.40 -8.90
C ASN A 113 3.15 -17.66 -8.09
N ILE A 114 3.76 -16.64 -8.70
CA ILE A 114 4.80 -15.82 -8.08
C ILE A 114 4.41 -14.36 -8.27
N TYR A 115 4.27 -13.63 -7.16
CA TYR A 115 4.25 -12.17 -7.13
C TYR A 115 5.63 -11.67 -6.71
N GLU A 116 6.16 -10.70 -7.43
CA GLU A 116 7.43 -10.05 -7.12
C GLU A 116 7.25 -8.53 -7.13
N SER A 117 7.77 -7.86 -6.10
CA SER A 117 7.85 -6.40 -6.04
C SER A 117 9.31 -5.99 -5.84
N VAL A 118 9.80 -5.09 -6.70
CA VAL A 118 11.12 -4.48 -6.56
C VAL A 118 10.95 -3.05 -6.08
N MET A 119 11.70 -2.67 -5.06
CA MET A 119 11.64 -1.35 -4.46
C MET A 119 13.05 -0.87 -4.12
N SER A 120 13.22 0.44 -3.98
CA SER A 120 14.47 0.99 -3.46
C SER A 120 14.69 0.52 -2.02
N THR A 121 15.96 0.22 -1.68
CA THR A 121 16.31 0.01 -0.28
C THR A 121 16.21 1.33 0.47
N GLU A 122 15.44 1.35 1.56
CA GLU A 122 15.27 2.55 2.38
C GLU A 122 15.26 2.21 3.88
N THR A 123 15.55 3.22 4.69
CA THR A 123 15.34 3.16 6.14
C THR A 123 13.98 3.77 6.45
N LEU A 124 13.12 2.99 7.10
CA LEU A 124 11.75 3.43 7.38
C LEU A 124 11.71 4.65 8.30
N GLU A 125 10.97 5.67 7.89
CA GLU A 125 10.74 6.88 8.70
C GLU A 125 9.63 6.70 9.76
N TYR A 126 8.80 5.68 9.60
CA TYR A 126 7.63 5.33 10.40
C TYR A 126 7.35 3.83 10.37
N ASP A 127 6.51 3.35 11.29
CA ASP A 127 6.11 1.94 11.32
C ASP A 127 5.16 1.62 10.16
N VAL A 128 5.24 0.40 9.64
CA VAL A 128 4.41 -0.07 8.53
C VAL A 128 3.73 -1.38 8.87
N ASN A 129 2.51 -1.57 8.37
CA ASN A 129 1.84 -2.87 8.37
C ASN A 129 1.15 -3.15 7.03
N SER A 130 1.01 -4.42 6.70
CA SER A 130 0.21 -4.85 5.55
C SER A 130 -0.42 -6.21 5.80
N ILE A 131 -1.65 -6.40 5.34
CA ILE A 131 -2.36 -7.67 5.40
C ILE A 131 -2.69 -8.09 3.98
N TYR A 132 -2.19 -9.25 3.56
CA TYR A 132 -2.61 -9.91 2.34
C TYR A 132 -3.63 -10.98 2.69
N LEU A 133 -4.86 -10.80 2.22
CA LEU A 133 -5.96 -11.73 2.36
C LEU A 133 -6.15 -12.48 1.05
N PHE A 134 -5.88 -13.78 1.09
CA PHE A 134 -6.08 -14.67 -0.05
C PHE A 134 -7.51 -15.19 -0.10
N ASP A 135 -8.04 -15.37 -1.30
CA ASP A 135 -9.24 -16.16 -1.54
C ASP A 135 -9.03 -17.61 -1.10
N VAL A 136 -10.13 -18.32 -0.81
CA VAL A 136 -10.09 -19.66 -0.21
C VAL A 136 -9.39 -20.72 -1.07
N SER A 137 -9.33 -20.52 -2.38
CA SER A 137 -8.64 -21.41 -3.33
C SER A 137 -7.17 -21.02 -3.57
N LEU A 138 -6.66 -19.98 -2.88
CA LEU A 138 -5.28 -19.55 -2.97
C LEU A 138 -4.56 -19.83 -1.66
N LYS A 139 -3.35 -20.40 -1.73
CA LYS A 139 -2.54 -20.72 -0.56
C LYS A 139 -1.12 -20.17 -0.68
N PRO A 140 -0.72 -19.20 0.15
CA PRO A 140 0.68 -18.85 0.36
C PRO A 140 1.56 -20.10 0.58
N ARG A 141 2.73 -20.13 -0.05
CA ARG A 141 3.69 -21.25 0.02
C ARG A 141 5.04 -20.82 0.53
N SER A 142 5.57 -19.71 0.02
CA SER A 142 6.85 -19.16 0.47
C SER A 142 6.85 -17.65 0.35
N ILE A 143 7.56 -17.00 1.27
CA ILE A 143 7.67 -15.55 1.38
C ILE A 143 9.15 -15.22 1.57
N GLN A 144 9.68 -14.37 0.70
CA GLN A 144 10.95 -13.70 0.88
C GLN A 144 10.67 -12.21 0.97
N SER A 145 10.81 -11.64 2.16
CA SER A 145 10.65 -10.21 2.40
C SER A 145 11.67 -9.76 3.46
N SER A 146 12.05 -8.49 3.40
CA SER A 146 12.79 -7.80 4.47
C SER A 146 11.90 -7.43 5.65
N LEU A 147 10.57 -7.40 5.46
CA LEU A 147 9.59 -7.19 6.52
C LEU A 147 9.48 -8.45 7.38
N HIS A 148 9.15 -8.24 8.65
CA HIS A 148 8.67 -9.33 9.49
C HIS A 148 7.32 -9.80 8.94
N TYR A 149 7.03 -11.10 9.03
CA TYR A 149 5.74 -11.63 8.62
C TYR A 149 5.24 -12.78 9.49
N GLU A 150 3.92 -12.96 9.48
CA GLU A 150 3.25 -14.10 10.09
C GLU A 150 2.12 -14.63 9.19
N LEU A 151 1.98 -15.96 9.14
CA LEU A 151 0.86 -16.63 8.48
C LEU A 151 -0.26 -16.87 9.50
N LEU A 152 -1.45 -16.39 9.17
CA LEU A 152 -2.63 -16.43 10.02
C LEU A 152 -3.79 -17.16 9.33
N HIS A 153 -4.79 -17.54 10.12
CA HIS A 153 -6.06 -18.12 9.66
C HIS A 153 -5.91 -19.21 8.58
N LYS A 154 -5.45 -20.40 8.98
CA LYS A 154 -5.20 -21.53 8.06
C LYS A 154 -4.32 -21.14 6.87
N GLU A 155 -3.33 -20.28 7.13
CA GLU A 155 -2.37 -19.76 6.14
C GLU A 155 -3.01 -18.94 5.02
N ARG A 156 -4.24 -18.43 5.20
CA ARG A 156 -4.93 -17.61 4.19
C ARG A 156 -4.65 -16.11 4.33
N ILE A 157 -4.07 -15.70 5.44
CA ILE A 157 -3.73 -14.31 5.71
C ILE A 157 -2.22 -14.24 5.93
N VAL A 158 -1.56 -13.37 5.17
CA VAL A 158 -0.16 -13.00 5.44
C VAL A 158 -0.18 -11.61 6.02
N LYS A 159 0.35 -11.44 7.22
CA LYS A 159 0.53 -10.12 7.81
C LYS A 159 2.01 -9.77 7.80
N TYR A 160 2.34 -8.62 7.25
CA TYR A 160 3.67 -8.03 7.24
C TYR A 160 3.73 -6.83 8.19
N TRP A 161 4.90 -6.60 8.79
CA TRP A 161 5.18 -5.37 9.52
C TRP A 161 6.68 -5.08 9.56
N ALA A 162 7.01 -3.81 9.76
CA ALA A 162 8.34 -3.36 10.13
C ALA A 162 8.24 -2.07 10.94
N TYR A 163 9.28 -1.80 11.70
CA TYR A 163 9.35 -0.65 12.59
C TYR A 163 10.21 0.45 11.99
N ARG A 164 9.92 1.67 12.40
CA ARG A 164 10.75 2.84 12.13
C ARG A 164 12.23 2.55 12.42
N GLY A 165 13.08 2.89 11.47
CA GLY A 165 14.53 2.69 11.54
C GLY A 165 15.01 1.34 11.01
N GLU A 166 14.11 0.40 10.71
CA GLU A 166 14.47 -0.83 9.98
C GLU A 166 14.71 -0.53 8.50
N ILE A 167 15.52 -1.40 7.85
CA ILE A 167 15.84 -1.30 6.43
C ILE A 167 14.94 -2.26 5.66
N VAL A 168 14.25 -1.75 4.64
CA VAL A 168 13.35 -2.54 3.79
C VAL A 168 13.79 -2.55 2.32
N GLY A 169 13.33 -3.54 1.56
CA GLY A 169 13.71 -3.76 0.17
C GLY A 169 14.99 -4.61 0.03
N PRO A 170 15.57 -4.69 -1.18
CA PRO A 170 15.07 -4.11 -2.43
C PRO A 170 14.04 -5.00 -3.14
N LYS A 171 13.69 -6.16 -2.57
CA LYS A 171 12.86 -7.14 -3.26
C LYS A 171 11.97 -7.92 -2.29
N GLU A 172 10.73 -8.09 -2.69
CA GLU A 172 9.78 -9.01 -2.08
C GLU A 172 9.34 -10.07 -3.09
N VAL A 173 9.24 -11.32 -2.64
CA VAL A 173 8.76 -12.45 -3.44
C VAL A 173 7.74 -13.22 -2.61
N LEU A 174 6.53 -13.36 -3.16
CA LEU A 174 5.43 -14.11 -2.58
C LEU A 174 5.02 -15.21 -3.54
N GLN A 175 5.23 -16.45 -3.14
CA GLN A 175 4.75 -17.61 -3.88
C GLN A 175 3.45 -18.11 -3.27
N PHE A 176 2.46 -18.38 -4.11
CA PHE A 176 1.17 -18.91 -3.69
C PHE A 176 0.62 -19.86 -4.74
N GLU A 177 -0.14 -20.87 -4.29
CA GLU A 177 -0.72 -21.87 -5.15
C GLU A 177 -2.20 -21.61 -5.37
N LYS A 178 -2.64 -21.67 -6.62
CA LYS A 178 -4.04 -21.74 -7.00
C LYS A 178 -4.46 -23.20 -7.06
N GLU A 179 -5.30 -23.61 -6.12
CA GLU A 179 -5.85 -24.96 -6.04
C GLU A 179 -6.92 -25.19 -7.11
N LYS A 180 -7.15 -26.47 -7.45
CA LYS A 180 -8.09 -26.87 -8.52
C LYS A 180 -9.54 -26.78 -8.06
#